data_AF-A0A6N2JT88-F1
#
_entry.id   AF-A0A6N2JT88-F1
#
_cell.length_a   1.000
_cell.length_b   1.000
_cell.length_c   1.000
_cell.angle_alpha   90.00
_cell.angle_beta   90.00
_cell.angle_gamma   90.00
#
_symmetry.space_group_name_H-M   'P 1'
#
loop_
_entity.id
_entity.type
_entity.pdbx_description
1 polymer ?
#
loop_
_entity_poly.entity_id
_entity_poly.type
_entity_poly.pdbx_seq_one_letter_code
_entity_poly.pdbx_strand_id
1 'polypeptide(L)' 'MLTTVWATVRQGKIELLELKQLPEGARVLVTLMLDEDAEFWQQAGNESLNAVWDNNDDNVYAELLSA' A
#
# COMPACT_ATOMS: atom_id res chain seq x y z
N MET A 1 -26.15 4.58 -19.81
CA MET A 1 -25.43 3.46 -19.18
C MET A 1 -24.27 4.02 -18.37
N LEU A 2 -24.04 3.51 -17.17
CA LEU A 2 -22.89 3.88 -16.35
C LEU A 2 -21.71 2.96 -16.71
N THR A 3 -20.52 3.52 -16.77
CA THR A 3 -19.27 2.76 -16.94
C THR A 3 -18.32 3.12 -15.81
N THR A 4 -17.93 2.11 -15.06
CA THR A 4 -16.89 2.22 -14.02
C THR A 4 -15.54 1.92 -14.66
N VAL A 5 -14.54 2.73 -14.35
CA VAL A 5 -13.14 2.53 -14.78
C VAL A 5 -12.25 2.68 -13.57
N TRP A 6 -11.19 1.88 -13.52
CA TRP A 6 -10.18 1.98 -12.48
C TRP A 6 -9.27 3.19 -12.69
N ALA A 7 -8.91 3.85 -11.60
CA ALA A 7 -8.01 4.99 -11.60
C ALA A 7 -7.19 5.06 -10.32
N THR A 8 -6.05 5.73 -10.37
CA THR A 8 -5.21 6.04 -9.21
C THR A 8 -5.02 7.55 -9.07
N VAL A 9 -4.76 8.02 -7.86
CA VAL A 9 -4.36 9.40 -7.61
C VAL A 9 -2.84 9.47 -7.61
N ARG A 10 -2.27 10.21 -8.57
CA ARG A 10 -0.84 10.46 -8.67
C ARG A 10 -0.58 11.96 -8.75
N GLN A 11 0.19 12.48 -7.80
CA GLN A 11 0.52 13.92 -7.73
C GLN A 11 -0.72 14.84 -7.79
N GLY A 12 -1.80 14.46 -7.11
CA GLY A 12 -3.05 15.23 -7.10
C GLY A 12 -3.88 15.16 -8.38
N LYS A 13 -3.50 14.30 -9.34
CA LYS A 13 -4.25 14.04 -10.57
C LYS A 13 -4.83 12.63 -10.54
N ILE A 14 -6.00 12.46 -11.15
CA ILE A 14 -6.62 11.15 -11.36
C ILE A 14 -6.10 10.60 -12.69
N GLU A 15 -5.42 9.46 -12.64
CA GLU A 15 -4.89 8.74 -13.79
C GLU A 15 -5.69 7.45 -13.99
N LEU A 16 -6.29 7.27 -15.17
CA LEU A 16 -7.01 6.03 -15.49
C LEU A 16 -6.01 4.89 -15.69
N LEU A 17 -6.31 3.73 -15.10
CA LEU A 17 -5.51 2.51 -15.28
C LEU A 17 -5.73 1.87 -16.65
N GLU A 18 -6.91 2.08 -17.24
CA GLU A 18 -7.26 1.62 -18.57
C GLU A 18 -7.06 2.75 -19.60
N LEU A 19 -6.60 2.39 -20.80
CA LEU A 19 -6.53 3.29 -21.96
C LEU A 19 -7.94 3.54 -22.52
N LYS A 20 -8.72 4.33 -21.78
CA LYS A 20 -10.06 4.76 -22.19
C LYS A 20 -10.11 6.28 -22.29
N GLN A 21 -10.44 6.77 -23.48
CA GLN A 21 -10.68 8.20 -23.65
C GLN A 21 -12.03 8.56 -23.04
N LEU A 22 -12.02 9.52 -22.12
CA LEU A 22 -13.24 10.15 -21.62
C LEU A 22 -13.62 11.30 -22.55
N PRO A 23 -14.91 11.46 -22.91
CA PRO A 23 -15.35 12.61 -23.66
C PRO A 23 -15.04 13.92 -22.91
N GLU A 24 -14.65 14.95 -23.65
CA GLU A 24 -14.43 16.27 -23.07
C GLU A 24 -15.72 16.79 -22.41
N GLY A 25 -15.60 17.37 -21.22
CA GLY A 25 -16.73 17.87 -20.44
C GLY A 25 -17.59 16.79 -19.77
N ALA A 26 -17.19 15.51 -19.82
CA ALA A 26 -17.91 14.44 -19.13
C ALA A 26 -17.98 14.69 -17.61
N ARG A 27 -19.17 14.52 -17.04
CA ARG A 27 -19.35 14.50 -15.57
C ARG A 27 -18.92 13.15 -15.04
N VAL A 28 -18.05 13.15 -14.03
CA VAL A 28 -17.54 11.96 -13.37
C VAL A 28 -17.94 11.96 -11.89
N LEU A 29 -18.20 10.76 -11.36
CA LEU A 29 -18.37 10.52 -9.93
C LEU A 29 -17.12 9.79 -9.44
N VAL A 30 -16.48 10.30 -8.39
CA VAL A 30 -15.27 9.71 -7.81
C VAL A 30 -15.63 9.09 -6.46
N THR A 31 -15.37 7.80 -6.32
CA THR A 31 -15.45 7.09 -5.05
C THR A 31 -14.04 6.68 -4.67
N LEU A 32 -13.59 7.12 -3.50
CA LEU A 32 -12.30 6.70 -2.96
C LEU A 32 -12.43 5.30 -2.39
N MET A 33 -11.56 4.38 -2.84
CA MET A 33 -11.43 3.09 -2.19
C MET A 33 -10.42 3.22 -1.06
N LEU A 34 -10.87 3.01 0.17
CA LEU A 34 -9.99 2.88 1.31
C LEU A 34 -9.40 1.47 1.28
N ASP A 35 -8.07 1.39 1.37
CA ASP A 35 -7.38 0.11 1.51
C ASP A 35 -7.33 -0.24 3.00
N GLU A 36 -8.47 -0.66 3.56
CA GLU A 36 -8.61 -1.04 4.97
C GLU A 36 -7.74 -2.28 5.29
N ASP A 37 -7.47 -3.12 4.28
CA ASP A 37 -6.67 -4.32 4.42
C ASP A 37 -5.17 -4.01 4.49
N ALA A 38 -4.69 -2.91 3.89
CA ALA A 38 -3.27 -2.54 3.93
C ALA A 38 -2.77 -2.35 5.37
N GLU A 39 -3.54 -1.67 6.23
CA GLU A 39 -3.19 -1.51 7.64
C GLU A 39 -3.21 -2.84 8.39
N PHE A 40 -4.21 -3.68 8.13
CA PHE A 40 -4.30 -5.02 8.71
C PHE A 40 -3.07 -5.89 8.36
N TRP A 41 -2.73 -5.97 7.07
CA TRP A 41 -1.58 -6.75 6.61
C TRP A 41 -0.26 -6.17 7.08
N GLN A 42 -0.14 -4.85 7.17
CA GLN A 42 1.04 -4.18 7.74
C GLN A 42 1.20 -4.51 9.22
N GLN A 43 0.12 -4.49 10.00
CA GLN A 43 0.16 -4.82 11.43
C GLN A 43 0.50 -6.28 11.67
N ALA A 44 -0.18 -7.21 10.99
CA ALA A 44 0.09 -8.64 11.11
C ALA A 44 1.52 -9.02 10.66
N GLY A 45 2.02 -8.36 9.62
CA GLY A 45 3.40 -8.52 9.15
C GLY A 45 4.42 -8.04 10.19
N ASN A 46 4.20 -6.87 10.79
CA ASN A 46 5.09 -6.33 11.83
C ASN A 46 5.16 -7.23 13.07
N GLU A 47 4.04 -7.78 13.54
CA GLU A 47 4.04 -8.72 14.68
C GLU A 47 4.87 -9.97 14.38
N SER A 48 4.69 -10.55 13.20
CA SER A 48 5.44 -11.73 12.76
C SER A 48 6.93 -11.43 12.60
N LEU A 49 7.27 -10.25 12.06
CA LEU A 49 8.65 -9.81 11.87
C LEU A 49 9.35 -9.58 13.22
N ASN A 50 8.68 -8.89 14.15
CA ASN A 50 9.22 -8.63 15.49
C ASN A 50 9.50 -9.94 16.23
N ALA A 51 8.64 -10.96 16.10
CA ALA A 51 8.88 -12.26 16.74
C ALA A 51 10.14 -12.99 16.23
N VAL A 52 10.59 -12.69 15.01
CA VAL A 52 11.79 -13.29 14.41
C VAL A 52 13.02 -12.40 14.61
N TRP A 53 12.87 -11.08 14.47
CA TRP A 53 13.98 -10.11 14.52
C TRP A 53 14.33 -9.62 15.92
N ASP A 54 13.38 -9.60 16.87
CA ASP A 54 13.66 -9.27 18.27
C ASP A 54 14.11 -10.52 19.05
N ASN A 55 15.00 -11.30 18.43
CA ASN A 55 15.60 -12.47 19.04
C ASN A 55 16.93 -12.09 19.67
N ASN A 56 16.99 -12.18 21.01
CA ASN A 56 18.19 -11.87 21.75
C ASN A 56 19.36 -12.82 21.44
N ASP A 57 19.08 -14.00 20.89
CA ASP A 57 20.12 -14.95 20.43
C ASP A 57 20.91 -14.40 19.22
N ASP A 58 20.32 -13.51 18.42
CA ASP A 58 21.00 -12.89 17.27
C ASP A 58 21.95 -11.76 17.69
N ASN A 59 21.83 -11.25 18.92
CA ASN A 59 22.74 -10.25 19.49
C ASN A 59 24.12 -10.83 19.85
N VAL A 60 24.25 -12.15 19.95
CA VAL A 60 25.52 -12.83 20.29
C VAL A 60 26.62 -12.48 19.28
N TYR A 61 26.29 -12.35 17.99
CA TYR A 61 27.28 -11.99 16.97
C TYR A 61 27.75 -10.53 17.12
N ALA A 62 26.86 -9.63 17.51
CA ALA A 62 27.19 -8.23 17.77
C ALA A 62 28.07 -8.09 19.03
N GLU A 63 27.80 -8.87 20.07
CA GLU A 63 28.61 -8.92 21.29
C GLU A 63 30.03 -9.44 21.01
N LEU A 64 30.16 -10.50 20.22
CA LEU A 64 31.46 -11.08 19.85
C LEU A 64 32.34 -10.15 19.00
N LEU A 65 31.75 -9.27 18.19
CA LEU A 65 32.50 -8.28 17.40
C LEU A 65 33.06 -7.14 18.25
N SER A 66 32.51 -6.92 19.45
CA SER A 66 32.88 -5.83 20.35
C SER A 66 33.96 -6.20 21.38
N ALA A 67 34.38 -7.46 21.43
CA ALA A 67 35.42 -8.01 22.32
C ALA A 67 36.80 -8.06 21.64
#